data_AF-A0A9C8AK97-F1
#
_entry.id   AF-A0A9C8AK97-F1
#
_cell.length_a   1.000
_cell.length_b   1.000
_cell.length_c   1.000
_cell.angle_alpha   90.00
_cell.angle_beta   90.00
_cell.angle_gamma   90.00
#
_symmetry.space_group_name_H-M   'P 1'
#
loop_
_entity.id
_entity.type
_entity.pdbx_description
1 polymer ?
#
loop_
_entity_poly.entity_id
_entity_poly.type
_entity_poly.pdbx_seq_one_letter_code
_entity_poly.pdbx_strand_id
1 'polypeptide(L)'
;MAYALLWWFVISILGLTALPLVRRLFSALPDEGYAFAKPLGLLLASYVLWLGCSLGFLFNSPGGALFSLMAVAAISWTTGERDVRGFIRKHSREVIFTEALFAFAFFAFACFRAYSPEILGTEKPMEFAFLNAILRSQRFPPYDPWLSGFAISYYYFGYVMIAFLTRLTGTPSSIAFNLGIALLFALTAMGA
;
A
#
# COMPACT_ATOMS: atom_id res chain seq x y z
N MET A 1 14.74 8.79 7.01
CA MET A 1 15.11 7.35 6.92
C MET A 1 14.21 6.45 7.77
N ALA A 2 13.94 6.77 9.05
CA ALA A 2 13.09 5.94 9.92
C ALA A 2 11.70 5.60 9.32
N TYR A 3 10.99 6.60 8.77
CA TYR A 3 9.70 6.36 8.10
C TYR A 3 9.82 5.44 6.87
N ALA A 4 10.90 5.53 6.10
CA ALA A 4 11.10 4.65 4.95
C ALA A 4 11.28 3.20 5.40
N LEU A 5 12.08 2.96 6.45
CA LEU A 5 12.23 1.63 7.05
C LEU A 5 10.90 1.07 7.56
N LEU A 6 10.09 1.92 8.21
CA LEU A 6 8.77 1.54 8.69
C LEU A 6 7.81 1.21 7.54
N TRP A 7 7.82 1.98 6.46
CA TRP A 7 7.04 1.70 5.25
C TRP A 7 7.46 0.38 4.60
N TRP A 8 8.76 0.15 4.44
CA TRP A 8 9.31 -1.10 3.93
C TRP A 8 8.89 -2.29 4.81
N PHE A 9 8.92 -2.14 6.13
CA PHE A 9 8.45 -3.19 7.04
C PHE A 9 6.95 -3.46 6.91
N VAL A 10 6.11 -2.41 6.90
CA VAL A 10 4.64 -2.55 6.81
C VAL A 10 4.21 -3.14 5.47
N ILE A 11 4.82 -2.72 4.36
CA ILE A 11 4.49 -3.29 3.04
C ILE A 11 4.95 -4.74 2.92
N SER A 12 6.05 -5.12 3.57
CA SER A 12 6.46 -6.53 3.64
C SER A 12 5.49 -7.37 4.47
N ILE A 13 4.96 -6.84 5.59
CA ILE A 13 3.87 -7.51 6.34
C ILE A 13 2.64 -7.69 5.46
N LEU A 14 2.20 -6.64 4.75
CA LEU A 14 1.08 -6.71 3.82
C LEU A 14 1.28 -7.82 2.79
N GLY A 15 2.46 -7.88 2.17
CA GLY A 15 2.82 -8.92 1.22
C GLY A 15 2.72 -10.33 1.83
N LEU A 16 3.30 -10.55 3.01
CA LEU A 16 3.24 -11.84 3.70
C LEU A 16 1.81 -12.25 4.08
N THR A 17 0.99 -11.30 4.53
CA THR A 17 -0.42 -11.58 4.88
C THR A 17 -1.24 -11.97 3.65
N ALA A 18 -0.95 -11.39 2.48
CA ALA A 18 -1.63 -11.73 1.23
C ALA A 18 -1.06 -12.97 0.54
N LEU A 19 0.14 -13.43 0.91
CA LEU A 19 0.86 -14.49 0.22
C LEU A 19 0.07 -15.81 0.06
N PRO A 20 -0.61 -16.36 1.09
CA PRO A 20 -1.42 -17.57 0.92
C PRO A 20 -2.50 -17.43 -0.17
N LEU A 21 -3.16 -16.28 -0.24
CA LEU A 21 -4.17 -15.97 -1.25
C LEU A 21 -3.54 -15.79 -2.63
N VAL A 22 -2.43 -15.05 -2.71
CA VAL A 22 -1.67 -14.80 -3.94
C VAL A 22 -1.26 -16.10 -4.58
N ARG A 23 -0.67 -17.03 -3.80
CA ARG A 23 -0.25 -18.34 -4.29
C ARG A 23 -1.40 -19.16 -4.86
N ARG A 24 -2.57 -19.08 -4.24
CA ARG A 24 -3.78 -19.74 -4.78
C ARG A 24 -4.24 -19.12 -6.10
N LEU A 25 -4.19 -17.79 -6.23
CA LEU A 25 -4.64 -17.07 -7.43
C LEU A 25 -3.65 -17.17 -8.59
N PHE A 26 -2.36 -17.22 -8.29
CA PHE A 26 -1.26 -17.18 -9.25
C PHE A 26 -0.43 -18.48 -9.27
N SER A 27 -1.03 -19.61 -8.88
CA SER A 27 -0.36 -20.92 -8.82
C SER A 27 0.21 -21.39 -10.17
N ALA A 28 -0.29 -20.83 -11.28
CA ALA A 28 0.22 -21.11 -12.62
C ALA A 28 1.51 -20.36 -12.98
N LEU A 29 1.92 -19.34 -12.20
CA LEU A 29 3.14 -18.58 -12.45
C LEU A 29 4.38 -19.31 -11.91
N PRO A 30 5.57 -19.12 -12.53
CA PRO A 30 6.81 -19.79 -12.10
C PRO A 30 7.21 -19.50 -10.64
N ASP A 31 6.87 -18.33 -10.12
CA ASP A 31 7.16 -17.87 -8.76
C ASP A 31 5.95 -18.01 -7.80
N GLU A 32 4.89 -18.71 -8.24
CA GLU A 32 3.57 -18.77 -7.57
C GLU A 32 3.02 -17.37 -7.22
N GLY A 33 3.41 -16.33 -8.00
CA GLY A 33 2.95 -14.95 -7.87
C GLY A 33 3.59 -14.12 -6.75
N TYR A 34 4.72 -14.54 -6.18
CA TYR A 34 5.38 -13.83 -5.06
C TYR A 34 5.63 -12.34 -5.35
N ALA A 35 6.02 -11.97 -6.57
CA ALA A 35 6.22 -10.57 -6.96
C ALA A 35 4.95 -9.71 -6.77
N PHE A 36 3.77 -10.30 -6.91
CA PHE A 36 2.48 -9.63 -6.75
C PHE A 36 1.98 -9.58 -5.31
N ALA A 37 2.68 -10.20 -4.35
CA ALA A 37 2.19 -10.30 -2.99
C ALA A 37 2.03 -8.92 -2.31
N LYS A 38 3.04 -8.05 -2.43
CA LYS A 38 3.00 -6.68 -1.88
C LYS A 38 1.91 -5.80 -2.53
N PRO A 39 1.85 -5.65 -3.87
CA PRO A 39 0.83 -4.80 -4.50
C PRO A 39 -0.58 -5.34 -4.26
N LEU A 40 -0.80 -6.66 -4.32
CA LEU A 40 -2.13 -7.23 -4.08
C LEU A 40 -2.54 -7.10 -2.61
N GLY A 41 -1.61 -7.32 -1.67
CA GLY A 41 -1.89 -7.13 -0.25
C GLY A 41 -2.28 -5.70 0.08
N LEU A 42 -1.54 -4.71 -0.46
CA LEU A 42 -1.88 -3.30 -0.33
C LEU A 42 -3.25 -3.00 -0.93
N LEU A 43 -3.49 -3.45 -2.18
CA LEU A 43 -4.74 -3.25 -2.90
C LEU A 43 -5.94 -3.78 -2.10
N LEU A 44 -5.89 -5.03 -1.66
CA LEU A 44 -6.99 -5.68 -0.95
C LEU A 44 -7.25 -5.02 0.40
N ALA A 45 -6.20 -4.73 1.18
CA ALA A 45 -6.36 -4.14 2.50
C ALA A 45 -6.91 -2.71 2.42
N SER A 46 -6.40 -1.89 1.49
CA SER A 46 -6.95 -0.55 1.27
C SER A 46 -8.35 -0.59 0.67
N TYR A 47 -8.68 -1.60 -0.14
CA TYR A 47 -10.02 -1.77 -0.71
C TYR A 47 -11.05 -2.13 0.37
N VAL A 48 -10.71 -3.02 1.30
CA VAL A 48 -11.57 -3.34 2.46
C VAL A 48 -11.80 -2.09 3.32
N LEU A 49 -10.76 -1.28 3.56
CA LEU A 49 -10.92 -0.02 4.29
C LEU A 49 -11.84 0.93 3.52
N TRP A 50 -11.58 1.13 2.23
CA TRP A 50 -12.34 2.04 1.37
C TRP A 50 -13.82 1.65 1.33
N LEU A 51 -14.12 0.36 1.09
CA LEU A 51 -15.47 -0.15 1.03
C LEU A 51 -16.16 -0.02 2.39
N GLY A 52 -15.48 -0.37 3.49
CA GLY A 52 -16.01 -0.22 4.84
C GLY A 52 -16.31 1.23 5.20
N CYS A 53 -15.46 2.18 4.78
CA CYS A 53 -15.69 3.61 5.00
C CYS A 53 -16.82 4.17 4.13
N SER A 54 -16.97 3.68 2.90
CA SER A 54 -18.04 4.07 1.97
C SER A 54 -19.41 3.55 2.40
N LEU A 55 -19.44 2.34 2.98
CA LEU A 55 -20.67 1.72 3.52
C LEU A 55 -21.00 2.20 4.94
N GLY A 56 -20.09 2.94 5.60
CA GLY A 56 -20.29 3.45 6.95
C GLY A 56 -20.00 2.47 8.09
N PHE A 57 -19.42 1.29 7.79
CA PHE A 57 -19.03 0.29 8.79
C PHE A 57 -17.70 0.60 9.46
N LEU A 58 -16.77 1.24 8.75
CA LEU A 58 -15.44 1.59 9.23
C LEU A 58 -15.24 3.11 9.21
N PHE A 59 -14.27 3.54 10.00
CA PHE A 59 -13.71 4.89 9.91
C PHE A 59 -12.31 4.82 9.30
N ASN A 60 -11.96 5.81 8.50
CA ASN A 60 -10.61 5.98 8.00
C ASN A 60 -9.68 6.45 9.12
N SER A 61 -9.31 5.54 10.00
CA SER A 61 -8.48 5.73 11.19
C SER A 61 -7.40 4.64 11.25
N PRO A 62 -6.39 4.76 12.13
CA PRO A 62 -5.43 3.68 12.35
C PRO A 62 -6.09 2.34 12.72
N GLY A 63 -7.15 2.38 13.54
CA GLY A 63 -7.92 1.19 13.92
C GLY A 63 -8.68 0.58 12.75
N GLY A 64 -9.29 1.40 11.89
CA GLY A 64 -9.94 0.93 10.66
C GLY A 64 -8.94 0.28 9.71
N ALA A 65 -7.78 0.91 9.50
CA ALA A 65 -6.72 0.37 8.65
C ALA A 65 -6.18 -0.97 9.17
N LEU A 66 -5.95 -1.07 10.49
CA LEU A 66 -5.52 -2.32 11.13
C LEU A 66 -6.59 -3.42 11.00
N PHE A 67 -7.87 -3.08 11.22
CA PHE A 67 -8.96 -4.03 11.03
C PHE A 67 -9.01 -4.56 9.59
N SER A 68 -8.89 -3.69 8.58
CA SER A 68 -8.88 -4.10 7.17
C SER A 68 -7.70 -5.01 6.84
N LEU A 69 -6.51 -4.71 7.38
CA LEU A 69 -5.34 -5.60 7.27
C LEU A 69 -5.62 -6.98 7.87
N MET A 70 -6.16 -7.03 9.08
CA MET A 70 -6.50 -8.28 9.77
C MET A 70 -7.58 -9.08 9.03
N ALA A 71 -8.58 -8.40 8.45
CA ALA A 71 -9.62 -9.05 7.66
C ALA A 71 -9.03 -9.73 6.41
N VAL A 72 -8.15 -9.03 5.68
CA VAL A 72 -7.44 -9.62 4.53
C VAL A 72 -6.54 -10.77 4.96
N ALA A 73 -5.80 -10.64 6.06
CA ALA A 73 -4.96 -11.71 6.59
C ALA A 73 -5.81 -12.96 6.95
N ALA A 74 -6.97 -12.77 7.58
CA ALA A 74 -7.87 -13.85 7.94
C ALA A 74 -8.47 -14.56 6.71
N ILE A 75 -8.91 -13.80 5.70
CA ILE A 75 -9.42 -14.36 4.44
C ILE A 75 -8.30 -15.12 3.72
N SER A 76 -7.11 -14.51 3.63
CA SER A 76 -5.95 -15.11 3.00
C SER A 76 -5.56 -16.43 3.66
N TRP A 77 -5.53 -16.49 4.99
CA TRP A 77 -5.17 -17.71 5.72
C TRP A 77 -6.23 -18.81 5.67
N THR A 78 -7.52 -18.44 5.62
CA THR A 78 -8.61 -19.42 5.57
C THR A 78 -8.78 -20.01 4.17
N THR A 79 -8.55 -19.22 3.12
CA THR A 79 -8.78 -19.63 1.73
C THR A 79 -7.51 -20.01 0.96
N GLY A 80 -6.35 -19.51 1.36
CA GLY A 80 -5.08 -19.68 0.65
C GLY A 80 -4.28 -20.91 1.08
N GLU A 81 -3.17 -21.13 0.37
CA GLU A 81 -2.22 -22.19 0.72
C GLU A 81 -1.37 -21.81 1.94
N ARG A 82 -1.56 -22.53 3.05
CA ARG A 82 -0.99 -22.19 4.36
C ARG A 82 0.49 -22.53 4.50
N ASP A 83 1.05 -23.36 3.62
CA ASP A 83 2.46 -23.74 3.69
C ASP A 83 3.40 -22.64 3.18
N VAL A 84 3.43 -21.52 3.90
CA VAL A 84 4.29 -20.37 3.61
C VAL A 84 5.77 -20.72 3.82
N ARG A 85 6.08 -21.53 4.83
CA ARG A 85 7.47 -21.89 5.14
C ARG A 85 8.06 -22.84 4.11
N GLY A 86 7.31 -23.86 3.70
CA GLY A 86 7.71 -24.77 2.63
C GLY A 86 7.90 -24.02 1.31
N PHE A 87 6.99 -23.09 0.99
CA PHE A 87 7.13 -22.21 -0.17
C PHE A 87 8.41 -21.37 -0.14
N ILE A 88 8.67 -20.63 0.95
CA ILE A 88 9.87 -19.78 1.06
C ILE A 88 11.14 -20.63 0.94
N ARG A 89 11.14 -21.86 1.48
CA ARG A 89 12.30 -22.77 1.35
C ARG A 89 12.48 -23.25 -0.09
N LYS A 90 11.39 -23.59 -0.78
CA LYS A 90 11.37 -24.06 -2.17
C LYS A 90 11.81 -22.97 -3.15
N HIS A 91 11.34 -21.74 -2.96
CA HIS A 91 11.57 -20.58 -3.84
C HIS A 91 12.49 -19.52 -3.22
N SER A 92 13.46 -19.96 -2.40
CA SER A 92 14.29 -19.04 -1.61
C SER A 92 15.07 -18.05 -2.46
N ARG A 93 15.57 -18.48 -3.63
CA ARG A 93 16.34 -17.61 -4.54
C ARG A 93 15.47 -16.53 -5.14
N GLU A 94 14.28 -16.88 -5.60
CA GLU A 94 13.30 -15.96 -6.18
C GLU A 94 12.80 -14.97 -5.13
N VAL A 95 12.49 -15.46 -3.93
CA VAL A 95 12.10 -14.62 -2.78
C VAL A 95 13.20 -13.61 -2.45
N ILE A 96 14.45 -14.06 -2.29
CA ILE A 96 15.58 -13.18 -1.97
C ILE A 96 15.80 -12.15 -3.07
N PHE A 97 15.77 -12.58 -4.35
CA PHE A 97 15.96 -11.66 -5.47
C PHE A 97 14.86 -10.60 -5.51
N THR A 98 13.60 -10.99 -5.39
CA THR A 98 12.45 -10.08 -5.40
C THR A 98 12.48 -9.11 -4.21
N GLU A 99 12.80 -9.60 -3.00
CA GLU A 99 12.94 -8.73 -1.83
C GLU A 99 14.12 -7.77 -1.95
N ALA A 100 15.26 -8.22 -2.48
CA ALA A 100 16.44 -7.38 -2.70
C ALA A 100 16.18 -6.32 -3.77
N LEU A 101 15.56 -6.69 -4.89
CA LEU A 101 15.18 -5.77 -5.96
C LEU A 101 14.19 -4.73 -5.45
N PHE A 102 13.15 -5.15 -4.72
CA PHE A 102 12.17 -4.25 -4.12
C PHE A 102 12.83 -3.27 -3.14
N ALA A 103 13.62 -3.79 -2.20
CA ALA A 103 14.30 -2.97 -1.21
C ALA A 103 15.25 -1.97 -1.88
N PHE A 104 16.05 -2.43 -2.83
CA PHE A 104 16.94 -1.57 -3.59
C PHE A 104 16.17 -0.46 -4.33
N ALA A 105 15.14 -0.81 -5.11
CA ALA A 105 14.35 0.16 -5.86
C ALA A 105 13.66 1.17 -4.92
N PHE A 106 13.08 0.70 -3.82
CA PHE A 106 12.39 1.55 -2.84
C PHE A 106 13.35 2.52 -2.15
N PHE A 107 14.47 2.04 -1.61
CA PHE A 107 15.43 2.90 -0.90
C PHE A 107 16.20 3.80 -1.85
N ALA A 108 16.57 3.32 -3.05
CA ALA A 108 17.22 4.16 -4.06
C ALA A 108 16.30 5.32 -4.48
N PHE A 109 15.03 5.04 -4.77
CA PHE A 109 14.09 6.08 -5.18
C PHE A 109 13.67 7.00 -4.02
N ALA A 110 13.59 6.48 -2.79
CA ALA A 110 13.39 7.30 -1.60
C ALA A 110 14.56 8.27 -1.37
N CYS A 111 15.80 7.80 -1.56
CA CYS A 111 16.99 8.66 -1.53
C CYS A 111 16.95 9.69 -2.66
N PHE A 112 16.59 9.30 -3.88
CA PHE A 112 16.42 10.23 -5.00
C PHE A 112 15.38 11.33 -4.68
N ARG A 113 14.21 10.96 -4.17
CA ARG A 113 13.18 11.92 -3.73
C ARG A 113 13.66 12.81 -2.60
N ALA A 114 14.54 12.35 -1.72
CA ALA A 114 15.07 13.14 -0.61
C ALA A 114 15.92 14.34 -1.07
N TYR A 115 16.50 14.31 -2.28
CA TYR A 115 17.22 15.46 -2.85
C TYR A 115 16.31 16.55 -3.44
N SER A 116 15.06 16.21 -3.75
CA SER A 116 14.05 17.17 -4.25
C SER A 116 12.68 16.88 -3.63
N PRO A 117 12.54 16.97 -2.29
CA PRO A 117 11.34 16.51 -1.59
C PRO A 117 10.13 17.46 -1.75
N GLU A 118 10.36 18.64 -2.33
CA GLU A 118 9.38 19.69 -2.51
C GLU A 118 8.16 19.20 -3.30
N ILE A 119 6.98 19.56 -2.78
CA ILE A 119 5.68 19.26 -3.37
C ILE A 119 5.20 20.53 -4.07
N LEU A 120 5.97 20.94 -5.08
CA LEU A 120 5.74 22.14 -5.87
C LEU A 120 5.67 21.78 -7.36
N GLY A 121 4.94 22.59 -8.11
CA GLY A 121 4.81 22.48 -9.56
C GLY A 121 3.79 21.45 -10.04
N THR A 122 3.23 21.72 -11.23
CA THR A 122 2.27 20.87 -11.95
C THR A 122 1.14 20.33 -11.07
N GLU A 123 0.98 19.01 -11.02
CA GLU A 123 -0.13 18.33 -10.35
C GLU A 123 0.18 18.00 -8.89
N LYS A 124 1.44 18.00 -8.46
CA LYS A 124 1.84 17.56 -7.11
C LYS A 124 1.08 18.27 -5.97
N PRO A 125 0.83 19.60 -6.02
CA PRO A 125 0.03 20.27 -4.99
C PRO A 125 -1.40 19.74 -4.93
N MET A 126 -2.01 19.45 -6.09
CA MET A 126 -3.36 18.88 -6.18
C MET A 126 -3.38 17.45 -5.61
N GLU A 127 -2.42 16.61 -6.00
CA GLU A 127 -2.31 15.23 -5.50
C GLU A 127 -2.11 15.20 -3.97
N PHE A 128 -1.30 16.13 -3.45
CA PHE A 128 -1.09 16.28 -2.02
C PHE A 128 -2.34 16.81 -1.31
N ALA A 129 -3.11 17.71 -1.93
CA ALA A 129 -4.41 18.13 -1.42
C ALA A 129 -5.39 16.94 -1.33
N PHE A 130 -5.43 16.07 -2.34
CA PHE A 130 -6.26 14.84 -2.31
C PHE A 130 -5.83 13.87 -1.21
N LEU A 131 -4.52 13.63 -1.05
CA LEU A 131 -4.01 12.80 0.05
C LEU A 131 -4.43 13.37 1.42
N ASN A 132 -4.31 14.68 1.63
CA ASN A 132 -4.73 15.30 2.88
C ASN A 132 -6.25 15.30 3.06
N ALA A 133 -7.03 15.48 1.99
CA ALA A 133 -8.48 15.41 2.04
C ALA A 133 -8.96 14.01 2.46
N ILE A 134 -8.35 12.96 1.91
CA ILE A 134 -8.59 11.58 2.34
C ILE A 134 -8.21 11.39 3.79
N LEU A 135 -7.01 11.81 4.21
CA LEU A 135 -6.54 11.69 5.60
C LEU A 135 -7.38 12.47 6.62
N ARG A 136 -8.11 13.50 6.21
CA ARG A 136 -9.00 14.27 7.09
C ARG A 136 -10.45 13.76 7.03
N SER A 137 -10.82 13.03 5.99
CA SER A 137 -12.13 12.42 5.85
C SER A 137 -12.22 11.14 6.69
N GLN A 138 -13.16 11.10 7.64
CA GLN A 138 -13.41 9.92 8.47
C GLN A 138 -14.23 8.84 7.75
N ARG A 139 -15.06 9.23 6.80
CA ARG A 139 -15.91 8.36 5.97
C ARG A 139 -15.72 8.71 4.51
N PHE A 140 -16.13 7.81 3.62
CA PHE A 140 -16.02 8.01 2.18
C PHE A 140 -17.40 8.16 1.52
N PRO A 141 -17.48 8.89 0.39
CA PRO A 141 -16.37 9.49 -0.36
C PRO A 141 -15.73 10.70 0.37
N PRO A 142 -14.41 10.93 0.19
CA PRO A 142 -13.70 12.02 0.86
C PRO A 142 -14.17 13.38 0.34
N TYR A 143 -14.10 14.40 1.19
CA TYR A 143 -14.47 15.77 0.80
C TYR A 143 -13.53 16.30 -0.29
N ASP A 144 -14.06 17.12 -1.19
CA ASP A 144 -13.29 17.80 -2.21
C ASP A 144 -12.56 19.02 -1.62
N PRO A 145 -11.22 19.13 -1.76
CA PRO A 145 -10.49 20.28 -1.23
C PRO A 145 -10.75 21.58 -1.98
N TRP A 146 -11.26 21.54 -3.22
CA TRP A 146 -11.54 22.70 -4.07
C TRP A 146 -13.00 23.08 -4.14
N LEU A 147 -13.92 22.12 -3.98
CA LEU A 147 -15.35 22.38 -4.02
C LEU A 147 -16.03 22.04 -2.70
N SER A 148 -16.11 23.05 -1.82
CA SER A 148 -16.69 22.91 -0.48
C SER A 148 -18.11 22.32 -0.52
N GLY A 149 -18.36 21.32 0.34
CA GLY A 149 -19.65 20.63 0.44
C GLY A 149 -19.81 19.44 -0.51
N PHE A 150 -18.85 19.19 -1.40
CA PHE A 150 -18.87 18.08 -2.34
C PHE A 150 -17.77 17.07 -2.04
N ALA A 151 -17.85 15.92 -2.70
CA ALA A 151 -16.83 14.87 -2.66
C ALA A 151 -15.89 14.95 -3.87
N ILE A 152 -14.68 14.41 -3.73
CA ILE A 152 -13.68 14.39 -4.82
C ILE A 152 -14.30 13.75 -6.09
N SER A 153 -14.41 14.54 -7.15
CA SER A 153 -14.92 14.09 -8.46
C SER A 153 -13.78 13.62 -9.38
N TYR A 154 -12.90 12.76 -8.87
CA TYR A 154 -11.72 12.24 -9.58
C TYR A 154 -11.38 10.82 -9.12
N TYR A 155 -10.53 10.11 -9.87
CA TYR A 155 -10.01 8.82 -9.43
C TYR A 155 -9.04 9.00 -8.26
N TYR A 156 -9.49 8.67 -7.04
CA TYR A 156 -8.72 8.95 -5.82
C TYR A 156 -8.19 7.70 -5.09
N PHE A 157 -8.49 6.50 -5.57
CA PHE A 157 -8.19 5.26 -4.84
C PHE A 157 -6.68 5.02 -4.66
N GLY A 158 -5.83 5.43 -5.63
CA GLY A 158 -4.38 5.39 -5.45
C GLY A 158 -3.92 6.19 -4.23
N TYR A 159 -4.51 7.37 -4.00
CA TYR A 159 -4.24 8.17 -2.79
C TYR A 159 -4.80 7.52 -1.53
N VAL A 160 -5.87 6.71 -1.61
CA VAL A 160 -6.36 5.88 -0.49
C VAL A 160 -5.35 4.80 -0.10
N MET A 161 -4.68 4.17 -1.07
CA MET A 161 -3.61 3.19 -0.79
C MET A 161 -2.45 3.85 -0.02
N ILE A 162 -2.05 5.05 -0.42
CA ILE A 162 -1.01 5.83 0.27
C ILE A 162 -1.50 6.30 1.66
N ALA A 163 -2.75 6.77 1.76
CA ALA A 163 -3.35 7.14 3.03
C ALA A 163 -3.46 5.96 4.00
N PHE A 164 -3.76 4.76 3.50
CA PHE A 164 -3.81 3.52 4.28
C PHE A 164 -2.46 3.23 4.94
N LEU A 165 -1.36 3.27 4.18
CA LEU A 165 -0.01 3.13 4.74
C LEU A 165 0.33 4.26 5.71
N THR A 166 -0.11 5.48 5.41
CA THR A 166 0.06 6.64 6.30
C THR A 166 -0.65 6.41 7.64
N ARG A 167 -1.85 5.84 7.64
CA ARG A 167 -2.60 5.49 8.86
C ARG A 167 -1.92 4.42 9.70
N LEU A 168 -1.37 3.38 9.06
CA LEU A 168 -0.66 2.30 9.76
C LEU A 168 0.67 2.76 10.35
N THR A 169 1.35 3.68 9.69
CA THR A 169 2.72 4.09 10.05
C THR A 169 2.78 5.39 10.86
N GLY A 170 1.68 6.15 10.95
CA GLY A 170 1.68 7.47 11.58
C GLY A 170 2.61 8.47 10.89
N THR A 171 2.92 8.26 9.62
CA THR A 171 3.87 9.10 8.87
C THR A 171 3.25 10.47 8.58
N PRO A 172 3.98 11.59 8.74
CA PRO A 172 3.50 12.90 8.30
C PRO A 172 3.14 12.89 6.81
N SER A 173 2.04 13.53 6.42
CA SER A 173 1.52 13.44 5.05
C SER A 173 2.53 13.89 3.99
N SER A 174 3.34 14.91 4.27
CA SER A 174 4.39 15.40 3.36
C SER A 174 5.49 14.37 3.08
N ILE A 175 5.84 13.56 4.09
CA ILE A 175 6.79 12.46 3.96
C ILE A 175 6.10 11.27 3.26
N ALA A 176 4.87 10.95 3.66
CA ALA A 176 4.09 9.86 3.05
C ALA A 176 3.86 10.05 1.56
N PHE A 177 3.63 11.28 1.10
CA PHE A 177 3.53 11.61 -0.33
C PHE A 177 4.80 11.19 -1.08
N ASN A 178 5.97 11.58 -0.57
CA ASN A 178 7.26 11.24 -1.16
C ASN A 178 7.57 9.73 -1.11
N LEU A 179 7.26 9.07 0.01
CA LEU A 179 7.42 7.62 0.14
C LEU A 179 6.42 6.85 -0.73
N GLY A 180 5.23 7.40 -0.98
CA GLY A 180 4.24 6.84 -1.89
C GLY A 180 4.76 6.78 -3.33
N ILE A 181 5.46 7.83 -3.79
CA ILE A 181 6.10 7.82 -5.11
C ILE A 181 7.22 6.76 -5.16
N ALA A 182 8.06 6.68 -4.13
CA ALA A 182 9.11 5.66 -4.06
C ALA A 182 8.55 4.23 -4.00
N LEU A 183 7.44 4.04 -3.30
CA LEU A 183 6.72 2.77 -3.26
C LEU A 183 6.16 2.40 -4.64
N LEU A 184 5.51 3.35 -5.33
CA LEU A 184 5.00 3.12 -6.67
C LEU A 184 6.11 2.66 -7.61
N PHE A 185 7.25 3.37 -7.62
CA PHE A 185 8.42 2.99 -8.40
C PHE A 185 8.90 1.57 -8.07
N ALA A 186 9.03 1.23 -6.79
CA ALA A 186 9.49 -0.08 -6.35
C ALA A 186 8.51 -1.22 -6.70
N LEU A 187 7.20 -0.99 -6.59
CA LEU A 187 6.18 -1.96 -6.97
C LEU A 187 6.16 -2.17 -8.50
N THR A 188 6.34 -1.11 -9.29
CA THR A 188 6.45 -1.21 -10.76
C THR A 188 7.73 -1.94 -11.18
N ALA A 189 8.86 -1.69 -10.50
CA ALA A 189 10.14 -2.35 -10.79
C ALA A 189 10.11 -3.88 -10.57
N MET A 190 9.15 -4.40 -9.78
CA MET A 190 8.97 -5.84 -9.59
C MET A 190 8.14 -6.51 -10.70
N GLY A 191 7.40 -5.76 -11.51
CA GLY A 191 6.33 -6.28 -12.36
C GLY A 191 6.41 -5.92 -13.86
N ALA A 192 7.57 -5.47 -14.33
CA ALA A 192 7.83 -5.17 -15.75
C ALA A 192 8.86 -6.14 -16.35
#